data_AF-A0A6L7M5C2-F1
#
_entry.id   AF-A0A6L7M5C2-F1
#
_cell.length_a   1.000
_cell.length_b   1.000
_cell.length_c   1.000
_cell.angle_alpha   90.00
_cell.angle_beta   90.00
_cell.angle_gamma   90.00
#
_symmetry.space_group_name_H-M   'P 1'
#
loop_
_entity.id
_entity.type
_entity.pdbx_description
1 polymer ?
#
loop_
_entity_poly.entity_id
_entity_poly.type
_entity_poly.pdbx_seq_one_letter_code
_entity_poly.pdbx_strand_id
1 'polypeptide(L)'
;MALVLVMLTFHTLTVIEAGSEAGRVPAYSVINYRIGFEFDEQRNFAVPVIGPPAPLFGEMLSEEEARRLVDHGKLTVQARNCMNCHTLLGNGAYYAPDLTKAWLDPGWGNEAAREILMTRFLDDPIANARTYGTGRRMPDPNLTEAELRGVIAYLKWMSAIDTNGFPHGFTPLPQGPLTGGGR
;
A
#
# COMPACT_ATOMS: atom_id res chain seq x y z
N MET A 1 -32.66 14.95 -10.67
CA MET A 1 -31.74 14.71 -9.54
C MET A 1 -31.40 13.22 -9.37
N ALA A 2 -32.38 12.32 -9.22
CA ALA A 2 -32.12 10.87 -9.08
C ALA A 2 -31.29 10.25 -10.22
N LEU A 3 -31.59 10.58 -11.48
CA LEU A 3 -30.84 10.07 -12.64
C LEU A 3 -29.36 10.45 -12.64
N VAL A 4 -29.04 11.68 -12.19
CA VAL A 4 -27.65 12.16 -12.10
C VAL A 4 -26.91 11.39 -11.01
N LEU A 5 -27.53 11.17 -9.86
CA LEU A 5 -26.92 10.39 -8.78
C LEU A 5 -26.64 8.95 -9.21
N VAL A 6 -27.58 8.31 -9.90
CA VAL A 6 -27.40 6.95 -10.43
C VAL A 6 -26.21 6.90 -11.41
N MET A 7 -26.13 7.85 -12.36
CA MET A 7 -25.00 7.93 -13.29
C MET A 7 -23.67 8.13 -12.55
N LEU A 8 -23.63 9.03 -11.58
CA LEU A 8 -22.42 9.27 -10.77
C LEU A 8 -22.03 8.04 -9.99
N THR A 9 -22.98 7.27 -9.45
CA THR A 9 -22.68 6.01 -8.76
C THR A 9 -21.98 5.02 -9.69
N PHE A 10 -22.51 4.78 -10.89
CA PHE A 10 -21.87 3.86 -11.84
C PHE A 10 -20.48 4.34 -12.26
N HIS A 11 -20.34 5.64 -12.54
CA HIS A 11 -19.03 6.22 -12.84
C HIS A 11 -18.05 6.09 -11.65
N THR A 12 -18.50 6.29 -10.41
CA THR A 12 -17.66 6.09 -9.23
C THR A 12 -17.25 4.62 -9.11
N LEU A 13 -18.16 3.67 -9.31
CA LEU A 13 -17.85 2.25 -9.28
C LEU A 13 -16.76 1.91 -10.29
N THR A 14 -16.85 2.40 -11.53
CA THR A 14 -15.80 2.15 -12.53
C THR A 14 -14.45 2.77 -12.18
N VAL A 15 -14.41 3.82 -11.35
CA VAL A 15 -13.16 4.47 -10.94
C VAL A 15 -12.50 3.78 -9.73
N ILE A 16 -13.30 3.19 -8.84
CA ILE A 16 -12.83 2.57 -7.58
C ILE A 16 -12.72 1.05 -7.64
N GLU A 17 -13.25 0.42 -8.69
CA GLU A 17 -13.11 -1.02 -8.90
C GLU A 17 -11.66 -1.39 -9.21
N ALA A 18 -11.15 -2.43 -8.56
CA ALA A 18 -9.78 -2.88 -8.76
C ALA A 18 -9.61 -3.46 -10.17
N GLY A 19 -8.63 -2.95 -10.92
CA GLY A 19 -8.28 -3.43 -12.25
C GLY A 19 -9.17 -2.93 -13.38
N SER A 20 -10.07 -1.97 -13.12
CA SER A 20 -10.86 -1.34 -14.18
C SER A 20 -9.99 -0.43 -15.06
N GLU A 21 -10.30 -0.35 -16.36
CA GLU A 21 -9.53 0.44 -17.32
C GLU A 21 -9.56 1.96 -17.04
N ALA A 22 -10.68 2.44 -16.50
CA ALA A 22 -10.84 3.83 -16.07
C ALA A 22 -10.40 4.05 -14.60
N GLY A 23 -9.92 3.00 -13.94
CA GLY A 23 -9.74 2.89 -12.51
C GLY A 23 -8.50 3.57 -11.97
N ARG A 24 -8.61 4.10 -10.76
CA ARG A 24 -7.46 4.54 -9.93
C ARG A 24 -6.91 3.43 -9.05
N VAL A 25 -7.61 2.31 -8.99
CA VAL A 25 -7.29 1.16 -8.17
C VAL A 25 -6.74 0.08 -9.09
N PRO A 26 -5.44 -0.22 -9.03
CA PRO A 26 -4.85 -1.25 -9.88
C PRO A 26 -5.38 -2.64 -9.52
N ALA A 27 -5.26 -3.57 -10.48
CA ALA A 27 -5.49 -5.00 -10.25
C ALA A 27 -4.61 -5.52 -9.10
N TYR A 28 -5.04 -6.57 -8.42
CA TYR A 28 -4.36 -7.08 -7.24
C TYR A 28 -2.96 -7.60 -7.56
N SER A 29 -2.75 -8.16 -8.75
CA SER A 29 -1.46 -8.61 -9.26
C SER A 29 -0.40 -7.51 -9.40
N VAL A 30 -0.74 -6.24 -9.19
CA VAL A 30 0.24 -5.14 -9.09
C VAL A 30 1.30 -5.40 -8.01
N ILE A 31 0.99 -6.21 -6.99
CA ILE A 31 1.96 -6.63 -5.96
C ILE A 31 3.12 -7.47 -6.51
N ASN A 32 3.03 -7.93 -7.76
CA ASN A 32 4.12 -8.60 -8.46
C ASN A 32 5.14 -7.64 -9.07
N TYR A 33 4.88 -6.33 -9.03
CA TYR A 33 5.67 -5.32 -9.72
C TYR A 33 6.28 -4.34 -8.74
N ARG A 34 7.31 -3.64 -9.21
CA ARG A 34 7.86 -2.48 -8.51
C ARG A 34 6.82 -1.36 -8.54
N ILE A 35 6.64 -0.69 -7.41
CA ILE A 35 5.74 0.46 -7.28
C ILE A 35 6.61 1.65 -6.92
N GLY A 36 6.56 2.71 -7.71
CA GLY A 36 7.19 3.98 -7.42
C GLY A 36 6.23 5.14 -7.65
N PHE A 37 6.73 6.36 -7.52
CA PHE A 37 5.96 7.58 -7.72
C PHE A 37 6.78 8.55 -8.57
N GLU A 38 6.14 9.15 -9.56
CA GLU A 38 6.72 10.20 -10.40
C GLU A 38 5.81 11.43 -10.37
N PHE A 39 6.38 12.63 -10.48
CA PHE A 39 5.61 13.86 -10.49
C PHE A 39 4.92 14.03 -11.84
N ASP A 40 3.59 14.16 -11.82
CA ASP A 40 2.80 14.47 -13.01
C ASP A 40 2.61 15.98 -13.11
N GLU A 41 3.18 16.60 -14.15
CA GLU A 41 3.12 18.05 -14.37
C GLU A 41 1.70 18.56 -14.64
N GLN A 42 0.86 17.76 -15.30
CA GLN A 42 -0.51 18.17 -15.64
C GLN A 42 -1.41 18.14 -14.42
N ARG A 43 -1.21 17.15 -13.55
CA ARG A 43 -1.97 16.95 -12.31
C ARG A 43 -1.38 17.71 -11.14
N ASN A 44 -0.13 18.16 -11.24
CA ASN A 44 0.62 18.91 -10.23
C ASN A 44 0.79 18.15 -8.90
N PHE A 45 0.98 16.83 -8.96
CA PHE A 45 1.31 15.98 -7.81
C PHE A 45 1.94 14.66 -8.26
N ALA A 46 2.54 13.94 -7.30
CA ALA A 46 3.11 12.62 -7.57
C ALA A 46 2.03 11.55 -7.77
N VAL A 47 2.18 10.75 -8.82
CA VAL A 47 1.27 9.65 -9.20
C VAL A 47 2.01 8.31 -9.14
N PRO A 48 1.31 7.19 -8.84
CA PRO A 48 1.95 5.88 -8.82
C PRO A 48 2.40 5.47 -10.23
N VAL A 49 3.61 4.91 -10.32
CA VAL A 49 4.17 4.32 -11.54
C VAL A 49 4.51 2.87 -11.26
N ILE A 50 4.03 1.99 -12.15
CA ILE A 50 4.25 0.55 -12.06
C ILE A 50 5.47 0.20 -12.91
N GLY A 51 6.47 -0.36 -12.26
CA GLY A 51 7.75 -0.70 -12.88
C GLY A 51 7.89 -2.17 -13.25
N PRO A 52 9.12 -2.67 -13.43
CA PRO A 52 9.37 -4.05 -13.84
C PRO A 52 8.92 -5.07 -12.78
N PRO A 53 8.85 -6.36 -13.14
CA PRO A 53 8.55 -7.44 -12.20
C PRO A 53 9.47 -7.41 -10.96
N ALA A 54 8.86 -7.43 -9.79
CA ALA A 54 9.48 -7.45 -8.48
C ALA A 54 8.53 -8.21 -7.52
N PRO A 55 8.47 -9.55 -7.64
CA PRO A 55 7.51 -10.38 -6.91
C PRO A 55 7.69 -10.21 -5.40
N LEU A 56 6.56 -10.05 -4.70
CA LEU A 56 6.55 -10.03 -3.24
C LEU A 56 6.82 -11.44 -2.72
N PHE A 57 7.74 -11.59 -1.77
CA PHE A 57 8.18 -12.89 -1.23
C PHE A 57 8.75 -13.86 -2.28
N GLY A 58 9.25 -13.34 -3.41
CA GLY A 58 9.95 -14.13 -4.42
C GLY A 58 9.05 -14.95 -5.36
N GLU A 59 7.73 -14.84 -5.25
CA GLU A 59 6.78 -15.58 -6.09
C GLU A 59 5.89 -14.64 -6.92
N MET A 60 5.73 -14.95 -8.20
CA MET A 60 4.77 -14.26 -9.07
C MET A 60 3.39 -14.91 -8.90
N LEU A 61 2.43 -14.14 -8.38
CA LEU A 61 1.09 -14.64 -8.14
C LEU A 61 0.17 -14.36 -9.34
N SER A 62 -0.78 -15.25 -9.63
CA SER A 62 -1.91 -14.91 -10.50
C SER A 62 -2.76 -13.79 -9.89
N GLU A 63 -3.63 -13.16 -10.69
CA GLU A 63 -4.56 -12.13 -10.19
C GLU A 63 -5.41 -12.64 -9.02
N GLU A 64 -5.91 -13.86 -9.11
CA GLU A 64 -6.75 -14.46 -8.07
C GLU A 64 -5.94 -14.80 -6.80
N GLU A 65 -4.70 -15.29 -6.94
CA GLU A 65 -3.82 -15.51 -5.80
C GLU A 65 -3.43 -14.21 -5.11
N ALA A 66 -3.07 -13.19 -5.89
CA ALA A 66 -2.77 -11.86 -5.38
C ALA A 66 -3.99 -11.25 -4.67
N ARG A 67 -5.18 -11.38 -5.24
CA ARG A 67 -6.44 -10.93 -4.61
C ARG A 67 -6.66 -11.62 -3.28
N ARG A 68 -6.58 -12.95 -3.23
CA ARG A 68 -6.77 -13.70 -1.97
C ARG A 68 -5.78 -13.26 -0.89
N LEU A 69 -4.52 -13.04 -1.25
CA LEU A 69 -3.49 -12.58 -0.31
C LEU A 69 -3.76 -11.14 0.19
N VAL A 70 -4.10 -10.22 -0.71
CA VAL A 70 -4.43 -8.83 -0.37
C VAL A 70 -5.70 -8.74 0.47
N ASP A 71 -6.74 -9.51 0.13
CA ASP A 71 -8.00 -9.56 0.88
C ASP A 71 -7.76 -10.16 2.29
N HIS A 72 -6.92 -11.18 2.42
CA HIS A 72 -6.52 -11.71 3.72
C HIS A 72 -5.80 -10.65 4.58
N GLY A 73 -4.90 -9.87 3.97
CA GLY A 73 -4.27 -8.72 4.62
C GLY A 73 -5.25 -7.66 5.08
N LYS A 74 -6.19 -7.27 4.21
CA LYS A 74 -7.25 -6.32 4.52
C LYS A 74 -8.09 -6.78 5.72
N LEU A 75 -8.52 -8.04 5.72
CA LEU A 75 -9.28 -8.63 6.83
C LEU A 75 -8.45 -8.66 8.12
N THR A 76 -7.15 -8.97 8.04
CA THR A 76 -6.24 -8.95 9.18
C THR A 76 -6.12 -7.55 9.77
N VAL A 77 -5.91 -6.53 8.93
CA VAL A 77 -5.85 -5.12 9.36
C VAL A 77 -7.12 -4.69 10.12
N GLN A 78 -8.28 -5.14 9.64
CA GLN A 78 -9.56 -4.88 10.28
C GLN A 78 -9.71 -5.65 11.60
N ALA A 79 -9.40 -6.95 11.61
CA ALA A 79 -9.53 -7.83 12.77
C ALA A 79 -8.56 -7.47 13.92
N ARG A 80 -7.40 -6.90 13.60
CA ARG A 80 -6.39 -6.42 14.56
C ARG A 80 -6.51 -4.93 14.86
N ASN A 81 -7.58 -4.29 14.39
CA ASN A 81 -7.96 -2.91 14.71
C ASN A 81 -6.84 -1.87 14.45
N CYS A 82 -6.06 -2.05 13.38
CA CYS A 82 -4.90 -1.19 13.12
C CYS A 82 -5.32 0.28 12.93
N MET A 83 -6.50 0.52 12.36
CA MET A 83 -7.05 1.87 12.15
C MET A 83 -7.42 2.60 13.44
N ASN A 84 -7.44 1.95 14.60
CA ASN A 84 -7.64 2.63 15.89
C ASN A 84 -6.37 3.31 16.40
N CYS A 85 -5.23 3.10 15.73
CA CYS A 85 -4.00 3.87 15.93
C CYS A 85 -3.56 4.61 14.66
N HIS A 86 -3.74 4.00 13.50
CA HIS A 86 -3.28 4.51 12.22
C HIS A 86 -4.40 5.08 11.36
N THR A 87 -4.04 5.85 10.34
CA THR A 87 -4.93 6.17 9.22
C THR A 87 -4.64 5.30 7.99
N LEU A 88 -5.67 5.03 7.20
CA LEU A 88 -5.61 4.49 5.83
C LEU A 88 -6.44 5.40 4.94
N LEU A 89 -5.85 5.91 3.87
CA LEU A 89 -6.43 6.97 3.04
C LEU A 89 -6.83 8.19 3.88
N GLY A 90 -6.08 8.51 4.95
CA GLY A 90 -6.41 9.59 5.89
C GLY A 90 -7.57 9.30 6.85
N ASN A 91 -8.19 8.13 6.79
CA ASN A 91 -9.28 7.72 7.68
C ASN A 91 -8.76 6.80 8.78
N GLY A 92 -9.15 7.03 10.04
CA GLY A 92 -8.72 6.22 11.18
C GLY A 92 -8.38 7.09 12.39
N ALA A 93 -7.36 6.69 13.15
CA ALA A 93 -6.88 7.42 14.32
C ALA A 93 -5.50 8.06 14.08
N TYR A 94 -5.15 9.03 14.94
CA TYR A 94 -3.97 9.88 14.78
C TYR A 94 -2.84 9.57 15.78
N TYR A 95 -2.84 8.36 16.34
CA TYR A 95 -1.81 7.94 17.30
C TYR A 95 -0.50 7.52 16.60
N ALA A 96 -0.59 6.94 15.41
CA ALA A 96 0.53 6.40 14.66
C ALA A 96 0.50 6.88 13.18
N PRO A 97 1.58 6.69 12.41
CA PRO A 97 1.68 7.19 11.03
C PRO A 97 0.59 6.65 10.09
N ASP A 98 0.30 7.41 9.03
CA ASP A 98 -0.60 6.97 7.96
C ASP A 98 0.00 5.79 7.19
N LEU A 99 -0.82 4.75 6.95
CA LEU A 99 -0.39 3.51 6.32
C LEU A 99 -0.63 3.47 4.80
N THR A 100 -1.19 4.52 4.20
CA THR A 100 -1.58 4.54 2.78
C THR A 100 -0.42 4.24 1.86
N LYS A 101 0.75 4.80 2.16
CA LYS A 101 1.99 4.61 1.39
C LYS A 101 3.06 3.90 2.21
N ALA A 102 2.67 3.08 3.20
CA ALA A 102 3.59 2.43 4.12
C ALA A 102 4.63 1.54 3.41
N TRP A 103 4.31 0.91 2.29
CA TRP A 103 5.29 0.14 1.49
C TRP A 103 6.40 1.03 0.92
N LEU A 104 6.16 2.33 0.77
CA LEU A 104 7.13 3.28 0.25
C LEU A 104 7.73 4.14 1.36
N ASP A 105 7.56 3.78 2.63
CA ASP A 105 8.14 4.57 3.72
C ASP A 105 9.68 4.53 3.66
N PRO A 106 10.37 5.69 3.64
CA PRO A 106 11.84 5.74 3.63
C PRO A 106 12.47 5.12 4.89
N GLY A 107 11.70 4.98 5.97
CA GLY A 107 12.05 4.23 7.17
C GLY A 107 12.42 2.77 6.89
N TRP A 108 12.00 2.17 5.79
CA TRP A 108 12.42 0.81 5.41
C TRP A 108 13.85 0.71 4.88
N GLY A 109 14.62 1.80 4.88
CA GLY A 109 16.03 1.81 4.53
C GLY A 109 16.25 1.82 3.02
N ASN A 110 16.08 0.67 2.36
CA ASN A 110 16.19 0.56 0.89
C ASN A 110 15.26 -0.54 0.35
N GLU A 111 15.06 -0.55 -0.98
CA GLU A 111 14.16 -1.48 -1.66
C GLU A 111 14.42 -2.95 -1.30
N ALA A 112 15.68 -3.36 -1.20
CA ALA A 112 16.08 -4.74 -0.92
C ALA A 112 15.85 -5.15 0.55
N ALA A 113 15.97 -4.21 1.50
CA ALA A 113 15.80 -4.48 2.92
C ALA A 113 14.33 -4.42 3.38
N ARG A 114 13.48 -3.69 2.65
CA ARG A 114 12.12 -3.36 3.06
C ARG A 114 11.27 -4.56 3.46
N GLU A 115 11.18 -5.57 2.60
CA GLU A 115 10.31 -6.73 2.85
C GLU A 115 10.70 -7.46 4.14
N ILE A 116 12.00 -7.64 4.36
CA ILE A 116 12.57 -8.26 5.57
C ILE A 116 12.29 -7.40 6.79
N LEU A 117 12.46 -6.08 6.68
CA LEU A 117 12.25 -5.16 7.81
C LEU A 117 10.77 -5.02 8.18
N MET A 118 9.86 -4.98 7.20
CA MET A 118 8.42 -5.02 7.43
C MET A 118 8.02 -6.34 8.12
N THR A 119 8.57 -7.46 7.66
CA THR A 119 8.32 -8.77 8.25
C THR A 119 8.76 -8.81 9.71
N ARG A 120 10.01 -8.44 10.01
CA ARG A 120 10.51 -8.39 11.39
C ARG A 120 9.72 -7.43 12.28
N PHE A 121 9.31 -6.29 11.73
CA PHE A 121 8.51 -5.32 12.48
C PHE A 121 7.12 -5.85 12.83
N LEU A 122 6.44 -6.52 11.91
CA LEU A 122 5.11 -7.09 12.18
C LEU A 122 5.16 -8.34 13.06
N ASP A 123 6.26 -9.08 13.02
CA ASP A 123 6.51 -10.28 13.85
C ASP A 123 6.82 -9.90 15.30
N ASP A 124 7.68 -8.90 15.54
CA ASP A 124 7.93 -8.34 16.88
C ASP A 124 8.01 -6.80 16.82
N PRO A 125 6.86 -6.11 16.93
CA PRO A 125 6.83 -4.66 16.88
C PRO A 125 7.55 -4.00 18.04
N ILE A 126 7.68 -4.67 19.20
CA ILE A 126 8.27 -4.10 20.40
C ILE A 126 9.79 -4.03 20.26
N ALA A 127 10.43 -5.10 19.80
CA ALA A 127 11.88 -5.14 19.58
C ALA A 127 12.32 -4.37 18.32
N ASN A 128 11.44 -4.24 17.34
CA ASN A 128 11.75 -3.63 16.04
C ASN A 128 11.11 -2.23 15.85
N ALA A 129 10.52 -1.65 16.89
CA ALA A 129 9.85 -0.34 16.82
C ALA A 129 10.78 0.78 16.40
N ARG A 130 10.30 1.61 15.47
CA ARG A 130 10.94 2.88 15.08
C ARG A 130 10.10 4.04 15.59
N THR A 131 10.32 4.42 16.83
CA THR A 131 9.48 5.42 17.52
C THR A 131 9.97 6.85 17.33
N TYR A 132 11.15 7.07 16.73
CA TYR A 132 11.76 8.38 16.50
C TYR A 132 11.74 9.30 17.74
N GLY A 133 11.90 8.73 18.94
CA GLY A 133 11.88 9.46 20.21
C GLY A 133 10.50 9.80 20.77
N THR A 134 9.40 9.43 20.10
CA THR A 134 8.03 9.72 20.56
C THR A 134 7.59 8.90 21.76
N GLY A 135 8.25 7.77 22.03
CA GLY A 135 7.86 6.81 23.07
C GLY A 135 6.54 6.07 22.81
N ARG A 136 5.85 6.35 21.69
CA ARG A 136 4.63 5.64 21.28
C ARG A 136 4.96 4.20 20.91
N ARG A 137 4.07 3.26 21.23
CA ARG A 137 4.32 1.82 21.02
C ARG A 137 3.19 1.19 20.22
N MET A 138 3.56 0.34 19.26
CA MET A 138 2.65 -0.60 18.64
C MET A 138 2.62 -1.87 19.52
N PRO A 139 1.45 -2.36 19.96
CA PRO A 139 1.36 -3.64 20.65
C PRO A 139 1.64 -4.79 19.68
N ASP A 140 2.01 -5.94 20.21
CA ASP A 140 2.11 -7.17 19.42
C ASP A 140 0.70 -7.66 19.01
N PRO A 141 0.36 -7.69 17.71
CA PRO A 141 -0.94 -8.16 17.24
C PRO A 141 -1.05 -9.70 17.21
N ASN A 142 0.02 -10.44 17.56
CA ASN A 142 0.13 -11.90 17.48
C ASN A 142 -0.32 -12.42 16.11
N LEU A 143 0.31 -11.91 15.04
CA LEU A 143 -0.01 -12.32 13.68
C LEU A 143 0.59 -13.69 13.38
N THR A 144 -0.17 -14.54 12.71
CA THR A 144 0.41 -15.70 12.03
C THR A 144 1.25 -15.25 10.83
N GLU A 145 2.16 -16.11 10.35
CA GLU A 145 2.94 -15.81 9.14
C GLU A 145 2.05 -15.48 7.93
N ALA A 146 0.93 -16.20 7.76
CA ALA A 146 -0.02 -15.96 6.68
C ALA A 146 -0.69 -14.58 6.79
N GLU A 147 -1.15 -14.21 7.99
CA GLU A 147 -1.74 -12.90 8.27
C GLU A 147 -0.74 -11.78 8.01
N LEU A 148 0.50 -11.92 8.51
CA LEU A 148 1.59 -10.97 8.31
C LEU A 148 1.89 -10.77 6.82
N ARG A 149 2.07 -11.85 6.06
CA ARG A 149 2.31 -11.79 4.61
C ARG A 149 1.17 -11.09 3.89
N GLY A 150 -0.06 -11.39 4.29
CA GLY A 150 -1.26 -10.69 3.81
C GLY A 150 -1.20 -9.20 4.08
N VAL A 151 -0.89 -8.77 5.31
CA VAL A 151 -0.79 -7.34 5.67
C VAL A 151 0.23 -6.63 4.79
N ILE A 152 1.41 -7.20 4.58
CA ILE A 152 2.44 -6.61 3.72
C ILE A 152 1.95 -6.50 2.28
N ALA A 153 1.31 -7.54 1.74
CA ALA A 153 0.72 -7.52 0.40
C ALA A 153 -0.35 -6.44 0.26
N TYR A 154 -1.22 -6.30 1.26
CA TYR A 154 -2.24 -5.25 1.31
C TYR A 154 -1.61 -3.86 1.33
N LEU A 155 -0.59 -3.61 2.16
CA LEU A 155 0.10 -2.33 2.21
C LEU A 155 0.87 -2.01 0.93
N LYS A 156 1.44 -3.02 0.26
CA LYS A 156 2.03 -2.89 -1.08
C LYS A 156 0.97 -2.47 -2.10
N TRP A 157 -0.17 -3.18 -2.17
CA TRP A 157 -1.29 -2.85 -3.07
C TRP A 157 -1.87 -1.45 -2.79
N MET A 158 -2.13 -1.12 -1.53
CA MET A 158 -2.59 0.23 -1.10
C MET A 158 -1.66 1.35 -1.58
N SER A 159 -0.35 1.07 -1.59
CA SER A 159 0.63 2.05 -2.03
C SER A 159 0.57 2.32 -3.54
N ALA A 160 0.08 1.37 -4.34
CA ALA A 160 -0.10 1.50 -5.78
C ALA A 160 -1.39 2.23 -6.19
N ILE A 161 -2.34 2.46 -5.27
CA ILE A 161 -3.58 3.19 -5.57
C ILE A 161 -3.28 4.66 -5.89
N ASP A 162 -3.87 5.17 -6.98
CA ASP A 162 -3.84 6.59 -7.30
C ASP A 162 -4.82 7.36 -6.41
N THR A 163 -4.25 8.01 -5.41
CA THR A 163 -4.95 8.75 -4.36
C THR A 163 -5.01 10.26 -4.64
N ASN A 164 -4.82 10.69 -5.90
CA ASN A 164 -4.80 12.10 -6.32
C ASN A 164 -3.86 12.98 -5.49
N GLY A 165 -2.63 12.51 -5.29
CA GLY A 165 -1.60 13.27 -4.57
C GLY A 165 -1.66 13.16 -3.05
N PHE A 166 -2.55 12.33 -2.48
CA PHE A 166 -2.51 12.00 -1.05
C PHE A 166 -1.53 10.85 -0.77
N PRO A 167 -0.72 10.89 0.30
CA PRO A 167 -0.52 12.01 1.20
C PRO A 167 0.32 13.12 0.54
N HIS A 168 -0.01 14.37 0.86
CA HIS A 168 0.67 15.53 0.28
C HIS A 168 2.12 15.62 0.81
N GLY A 169 3.07 15.89 -0.08
CA GLY A 169 4.49 16.06 0.27
C GLY A 169 5.17 14.78 0.76
N PHE A 170 4.63 13.61 0.43
CA PHE A 170 5.24 12.32 0.75
C PHE A 170 6.48 12.07 -0.11
N THR A 171 7.63 11.89 0.53
CA THR A 171 8.86 11.47 -0.13
C THR A 171 8.98 9.95 -0.06
N PRO A 172 8.74 9.21 -1.15
CA PRO A 172 8.84 7.77 -1.14
C PRO A 172 10.29 7.32 -0.97
N LEU A 173 10.46 6.13 -0.41
CA LEU A 173 11.68 5.35 -0.45
C LEU A 173 12.17 5.29 -1.92
N PRO A 174 13.43 5.64 -2.21
CA PRO A 174 13.98 5.51 -3.55
C PRO A 174 13.81 4.07 -4.06
N GLN A 175 13.23 3.94 -5.25
CA GLN A 175 13.12 2.67 -5.96
C GLN A 175 14.16 2.61 -7.07
N GLY A 176 14.51 1.39 -7.50
CA GLY A 176 15.23 1.18 -8.76
C GLY A 176 14.43 1.70 -9.96
N PRO A 177 15.00 1.61 -11.18
CA PRO A 177 14.37 2.13 -12.39
C PRO A 177 12.91 1.68 -12.54
N LEU A 178 12.00 2.64 -12.74
CA LEU A 178 10.56 2.39 -12.91
C LEU A 178 10.19 2.17 -14.37
N THR A 179 10.92 2.78 -15.31
CA THR A 179 10.81 2.44 -16.73
C THR A 179 11.71 1.25 -17.03
N GLY A 180 11.14 0.19 -17.59
CA GLY A 180 11.93 -0.89 -18.18
C GLY A 180 12.82 -0.29 -19.26
N GLY A 181 14.12 -0.57 -19.21
CA GLY A 181 15.07 -0.12 -20.23
C GLY A 181 14.63 -0.61 -21.61
N GLY A 182 14.04 0.28 -22.39
CA GLY A 182 13.56 0.05 -23.75
C GLY A 182 13.25 1.39 -24.39
N ARG A 183 14.29 2.04 -24.92
CA ARG A 183 14.13 2.90 -26.09
C ARG A 183 14.05 2.01 -27.33
#